data_AF-A0A382QSZ5-F1
#
_entry.id   AF-A0A382QSZ5-F1
#
_cell.length_a   1.000
_cell.length_b   1.000
_cell.length_c   1.000
_cell.angle_alpha   90.00
_cell.angle_beta   90.00
_cell.angle_gamma   90.00
#
_symmetry.space_group_name_H-M   'P 1'
#
loop_
_entity.id
_entity.type
_entity.pdbx_description
1 polymer ?
#
loop_
_entity_poly.entity_id
_entity_poly.type
_entity_poly.pdbx_seq_one_letter_code
_entity_poly.pdbx_strand_id
1 'polypeptide(L)'
;VSYVPLWCKSNFSFLEGASHPEELVEQVHANGLRSLALTDRDGIYGVVRAYVKAQELGVHLIIGAEVTVSDPVCPSTCILLALNSTGYTNLCRLITGGRLRSPKGESSVTWSEIFDQSEGLIALWGGDRSALVRSGSTETQKQALQ
;
A
#
# COMPACT_ATOMS: atom_id res chain seq x y z
N VAL A 1 -22.75 -11.33 -2.02
CA VAL A 1 -21.74 -10.46 -1.36
C VAL A 1 -20.80 -9.95 -2.45
N SER A 2 -20.59 -8.65 -2.59
CA SER A 2 -19.64 -8.11 -3.57
C SER A 2 -18.25 -7.98 -2.94
N TYR A 3 -17.24 -8.59 -3.57
CA TYR A 3 -15.84 -8.50 -3.16
C TYR A 3 -15.19 -7.23 -3.76
N VAL A 4 -14.25 -6.63 -3.02
CA VAL A 4 -13.42 -5.52 -3.50
C VAL A 4 -11.97 -5.79 -3.05
N PRO A 5 -11.02 -5.93 -3.98
CA PRO A 5 -9.62 -6.08 -3.61
C PRO A 5 -9.05 -4.74 -3.15
N LEU A 6 -8.66 -4.66 -1.87
CA LEU A 6 -8.14 -3.44 -1.23
C LEU A 6 -6.60 -3.44 -1.06
N TRP A 7 -5.93 -4.54 -1.41
CA TRP A 7 -4.49 -4.66 -1.40
C TRP A 7 -4.02 -5.25 -2.73
N CYS A 8 -3.66 -4.37 -3.66
CA CYS A 8 -3.15 -4.76 -4.98
C CYS A 8 -1.88 -4.00 -5.33
N LYS A 9 -0.90 -4.75 -5.84
CA LYS A 9 0.39 -4.22 -6.27
C LYS A 9 0.51 -4.34 -7.77
N SER A 10 0.90 -3.23 -8.40
CA SER A 10 1.34 -3.23 -9.78
C SER A 10 2.86 -3.44 -9.86
N ASN A 11 3.39 -3.49 -11.07
CA ASN A 11 4.83 -3.51 -11.32
C ASN A 11 5.61 -2.26 -10.89
N PHE A 12 4.92 -1.23 -10.39
CA PHE A 12 5.58 -0.14 -9.66
C PHE A 12 6.05 -0.56 -8.25
N SER A 13 5.51 -1.66 -7.72
CA SER A 13 6.07 -2.36 -6.55
C SER A 13 7.19 -3.30 -7.00
N PHE A 14 8.42 -2.77 -7.14
CA PHE A 14 9.53 -3.53 -7.70
C PHE A 14 9.77 -4.86 -6.97
N LEU A 15 9.89 -5.95 -7.75
CA LEU A 15 10.02 -7.34 -7.29
C LEU A 15 8.86 -7.86 -6.41
N GLU A 16 7.73 -7.15 -6.36
CA GLU A 16 6.55 -7.55 -5.57
C GLU A 16 5.25 -7.55 -6.38
N GLY A 17 5.15 -6.74 -7.44
CA GLY A 17 4.04 -6.78 -8.40
C GLY A 17 4.53 -7.03 -9.83
N ALA A 18 3.73 -7.76 -10.61
CA ALA A 18 4.06 -8.12 -11.98
C ALA A 18 3.16 -7.41 -13.01
N SER A 19 1.88 -7.22 -12.68
CA SER A 19 0.90 -6.62 -13.60
C SER A 19 1.05 -5.10 -13.73
N HIS A 20 0.78 -4.57 -14.90
CA HIS A 20 0.63 -3.12 -15.08
C HIS A 20 -0.65 -2.61 -14.36
N PRO A 21 -0.68 -1.35 -13.90
CA PRO A 21 -1.86 -0.79 -13.22
C PRO A 21 -3.15 -0.89 -14.04
N GLU A 22 -3.09 -0.65 -15.35
CA GLU A 22 -4.23 -0.79 -16.25
C GLU A 22 -4.73 -2.24 -16.37
N GLU A 23 -3.83 -3.23 -16.39
CA GLU A 23 -4.20 -4.65 -16.45
C GLU A 23 -4.98 -5.06 -15.19
N LEU A 24 -4.61 -4.54 -14.01
CA LEU A 24 -5.35 -4.79 -12.78
C LEU A 24 -6.79 -4.27 -12.87
N VAL A 25 -6.99 -3.10 -13.47
CA VAL A 25 -8.32 -2.52 -13.69
C VAL A 25 -9.12 -3.34 -14.71
N GLU A 26 -8.49 -3.77 -15.80
CA GLU A 26 -9.10 -4.64 -16.81
C GLU A 26 -9.57 -5.96 -16.19
N GLN A 27 -8.77 -6.56 -15.30
CA GLN A 27 -9.17 -7.78 -14.57
C GLN A 27 -10.38 -7.53 -13.66
N VAL A 28 -10.42 -6.40 -12.95
CA VAL A 28 -11.55 -6.04 -12.09
C VAL A 28 -12.84 -5.91 -12.90
N HIS A 29 -12.77 -5.22 -14.04
CA HIS A 29 -13.89 -5.11 -14.97
C HIS A 29 -14.32 -6.48 -15.54
N ALA A 30 -13.38 -7.28 -16.04
CA ALA A 30 -13.65 -8.60 -16.62
C ALA A 30 -14.30 -9.58 -15.63
N ASN A 31 -13.99 -9.46 -14.34
CA ASN A 31 -14.59 -10.27 -13.27
C ASN A 31 -15.91 -9.69 -12.72
N GLY A 32 -16.45 -8.62 -13.32
CA GLY A 32 -17.69 -7.99 -12.87
C GLY A 32 -17.59 -7.29 -11.52
N LEU A 33 -16.36 -6.97 -11.07
CA LEU A 33 -16.11 -6.22 -9.84
C LEU A 33 -16.26 -4.72 -10.12
N ARG A 34 -16.71 -3.97 -9.12
CA ARG A 34 -17.00 -2.52 -9.25
C ARG A 34 -15.85 -1.62 -8.82
N SER A 35 -14.89 -2.15 -8.07
CA SER A 35 -13.86 -1.32 -7.42
C SER A 35 -12.57 -2.10 -7.19
N LEU A 36 -11.49 -1.35 -7.06
CA LEU A 36 -10.14 -1.83 -6.79
C LEU A 36 -9.39 -0.75 -6.00
N ALA A 37 -8.60 -1.12 -5.00
CA ALA A 37 -7.55 -0.24 -4.49
C ALA A 37 -6.20 -0.57 -5.14
N LEU A 38 -5.51 0.46 -5.65
CA LEU A 38 -4.11 0.34 -6.03
C LEU A 38 -3.26 0.79 -4.84
N THR A 39 -2.45 -0.12 -4.32
CA THR A 39 -1.68 0.05 -3.08
C THR A 39 -0.25 -0.45 -3.28
N ASP A 40 0.49 0.25 -4.15
CA ASP A 40 1.88 -0.06 -4.42
C ASP A 40 2.78 0.19 -3.20
N ARG A 41 3.94 -0.48 -3.17
CA ARG A 41 4.93 -0.32 -2.10
C ARG A 41 5.56 1.07 -2.18
N ASP A 42 5.41 1.83 -1.09
CA ASP A 42 6.07 3.11 -0.84
C ASP A 42 5.93 4.11 -2.00
N GLY A 43 4.77 4.11 -2.65
CA GLY A 43 4.55 4.92 -3.84
C GLY A 43 3.13 4.80 -4.41
N ILE A 44 2.79 5.80 -5.22
CA ILE A 44 1.52 5.89 -5.96
C ILE A 44 1.77 6.10 -7.47
N TYR A 45 2.91 5.62 -7.97
CA TYR A 45 3.41 5.90 -9.32
C TYR A 45 2.48 5.38 -10.43
N GLY A 46 1.77 4.28 -10.17
CA GLY A 46 0.83 3.67 -11.12
C GLY A 46 -0.56 4.28 -11.14
N VAL A 47 -0.88 5.19 -10.21
CA VAL A 47 -2.27 5.69 -10.01
C VAL A 47 -2.82 6.37 -11.24
N VAL A 48 -2.04 7.19 -11.96
CA VAL A 48 -2.52 7.90 -13.15
C VAL A 48 -2.92 6.91 -14.25
N ARG A 49 -2.11 5.88 -14.49
CA ARG A 49 -2.39 4.83 -15.50
C ARG A 49 -3.64 4.04 -15.13
N ALA A 50 -3.75 3.61 -13.87
CA ALA A 50 -4.94 2.93 -13.37
C ALA A 50 -6.18 3.84 -13.47
N TYR A 51 -6.06 5.12 -13.13
CA TYR A 51 -7.18 6.06 -13.11
C TYR A 51 -7.77 6.27 -14.51
N VAL A 52 -6.92 6.47 -15.52
CA VAL A 52 -7.36 6.61 -16.92
C VAL A 52 -8.14 5.37 -17.36
N LYS A 53 -7.58 4.17 -17.14
CA LYS A 53 -8.26 2.91 -17.48
C LYS A 53 -9.55 2.71 -16.68
N ALA A 54 -9.57 3.10 -15.41
CA ALA A 54 -10.72 2.96 -14.53
C ALA A 54 -11.89 3.85 -14.98
N GLN A 55 -11.61 5.07 -15.45
CA GLN A 55 -12.60 5.94 -16.06
C GLN A 55 -13.18 5.33 -17.35
N GLU A 56 -12.34 4.75 -18.22
CA GLU A 56 -12.78 4.09 -19.46
C GLU A 56 -13.73 2.92 -19.20
N LEU A 57 -13.45 2.12 -18.17
CA LEU A 57 -14.18 0.88 -17.87
C LEU A 57 -15.25 1.02 -16.77
N GLY A 58 -15.46 2.22 -16.23
CA GLY A 58 -16.42 2.49 -15.17
C GLY A 58 -16.07 1.81 -13.84
N VAL A 59 -14.79 1.56 -13.57
CA VAL A 59 -14.30 0.97 -12.32
C VAL A 59 -14.01 2.09 -11.32
N HIS A 60 -14.47 1.95 -10.07
CA HIS A 60 -14.13 2.88 -9.01
C HIS A 60 -12.75 2.55 -8.42
N LEU A 61 -11.76 3.38 -8.75
CA LEU A 61 -10.39 3.26 -8.23
C LEU A 61 -10.26 3.93 -6.86
N ILE A 62 -9.82 3.15 -5.87
CA ILE A 62 -9.41 3.62 -4.55
C ILE A 62 -7.89 3.83 -4.58
N ILE A 63 -7.43 5.00 -4.15
CA ILE A 63 -6.01 5.33 -4.14
C ILE A 63 -5.43 4.98 -2.77
N GLY A 64 -4.33 4.25 -2.75
CA GLY A 64 -3.59 3.99 -1.53
C GLY A 64 -2.14 3.61 -1.78
N ALA A 65 -1.44 3.23 -0.72
CA ALA A 65 -0.09 2.67 -0.78
C ALA A 65 0.15 1.75 0.41
N GLU A 66 0.96 0.72 0.22
CA GLU A 66 1.58 0.02 1.35
C GLU A 66 2.84 0.78 1.75
N VAL A 67 2.83 1.37 2.94
CA VAL A 67 3.95 2.13 3.49
C VAL A 67 4.79 1.26 4.42
N THR A 68 6.11 1.38 4.27
CA THR A 68 7.10 0.80 5.17
C THR A 68 7.24 1.68 6.42
N VAL A 69 7.04 1.09 7.59
CA VAL A 69 7.14 1.76 8.88
C VAL A 69 8.38 1.27 9.62
N SER A 70 9.42 2.10 9.70
CA SER A 70 10.58 1.83 10.55
C SER A 70 10.38 2.50 11.89
N ASP A 71 9.84 1.71 12.81
CA ASP A 71 9.76 2.08 14.22
C ASP A 71 10.71 1.17 15.02
N PRO A 72 11.46 1.70 16.01
CA PRO A 72 12.38 0.89 16.81
C PRO A 72 11.70 -0.22 17.62
N VAL A 73 10.45 0.00 18.02
CA VAL A 73 9.67 -0.90 18.87
C VAL A 73 8.76 -1.80 18.03
N CYS A 74 8.12 -1.23 17.02
CA CYS A 74 7.09 -1.90 16.23
C CYS A 74 7.29 -1.69 14.71
N PRO A 75 8.39 -2.19 14.11
CA PRO A 75 8.59 -2.11 12.67
C PRO A 75 7.53 -2.93 11.92
N SER A 76 6.96 -2.36 10.87
CA SER A 76 5.80 -2.94 10.18
C SER A 76 5.69 -2.48 8.72
N THR A 77 4.77 -3.08 7.97
CA THR A 77 4.10 -2.39 6.85
C THR A 77 2.65 -2.06 7.21
N CYS A 78 2.09 -1.06 6.55
CA CYS A 78 0.69 -0.65 6.73
C CYS A 78 0.13 -0.19 5.38
N ILE A 79 -1.11 -0.54 5.06
CA ILE A 79 -1.78 -0.05 3.86
C ILE A 79 -2.58 1.18 4.25
N LEU A 80 -2.34 2.28 3.56
CA LEU A 80 -3.07 3.54 3.75
C LEU A 80 -3.94 3.81 2.52
N LEU A 81 -5.25 3.91 2.72
CA LEU A 81 -6.23 4.23 1.68
C LEU A 81 -6.69 5.68 1.86
N ALA A 82 -6.62 6.48 0.81
CA ALA A 82 -7.12 7.86 0.80
C ALA A 82 -8.64 7.87 0.61
N LEU A 83 -9.35 8.40 1.61
CA LEU A 83 -10.82 8.56 1.58
C LEU A 83 -11.27 9.81 0.83
N ASN A 84 -10.42 10.83 0.77
CA ASN A 84 -10.73 12.14 0.22
C ASN A 84 -9.43 12.85 -0.20
N SER A 85 -9.57 14.09 -0.68
CA SER A 85 -8.43 14.92 -1.13
C SER A 85 -7.45 15.25 -0.01
N THR A 86 -7.91 15.43 1.23
CA THR A 86 -7.04 15.61 2.41
C THR A 86 -6.21 14.34 2.63
N GLY A 87 -6.85 13.17 2.63
CA GLY A 87 -6.18 11.88 2.74
C GLY A 87 -5.15 11.65 1.63
N TYR A 88 -5.49 11.95 0.38
CA TYR A 88 -4.54 11.84 -0.73
C TYR A 88 -3.33 12.77 -0.55
N THR A 89 -3.57 14.00 -0.06
CA THR A 89 -2.49 14.96 0.22
C THR A 89 -1.58 14.45 1.34
N ASN A 90 -2.17 13.93 2.41
CA ASN A 90 -1.44 13.36 3.54
C ASN A 90 -0.64 12.12 3.15
N LEU A 91 -1.24 11.22 2.35
CA LEU A 91 -0.54 10.06 1.79
C LEU A 91 0.66 10.47 0.93
N CYS A 92 0.49 11.46 0.04
CA CYS A 92 1.59 12.01 -0.75
C CYS A 92 2.71 12.54 0.14
N ARG A 93 2.38 13.34 1.18
CA ARG A 93 3.35 13.90 2.12
C ARG A 93 4.12 12.81 2.86
N LEU A 94 3.45 11.78 3.35
CA LEU A 94 4.07 10.64 4.02
C LEU A 94 5.07 9.93 3.10
N ILE A 95 4.65 9.59 1.88
CA ILE A 95 5.52 8.92 0.89
C ILE A 95 6.72 9.82 0.55
N THR A 96 6.49 11.11 0.29
CA THR A 96 7.57 12.05 -0.02
C THR A 96 8.55 12.19 1.15
N GLY A 97 8.04 12.35 2.38
CA GLY A 97 8.87 12.46 3.58
C GLY A 97 9.73 11.22 3.81
N GLY A 98 9.14 10.03 3.67
CA GLY A 98 9.86 8.77 3.82
C GLY A 98 10.92 8.56 2.74
N ARG A 99 10.62 8.90 1.49
CA ARG A 99 11.57 8.80 0.37
C ARG A 99 12.74 9.76 0.48
N LEU A 100 12.51 11.03 0.87
CA LEU A 100 13.54 12.06 0.91
C LEU A 100 14.68 11.78 1.89
N ARG A 101 14.38 11.08 2.99
CA ARG A 101 15.36 10.74 4.03
C ARG A 101 16.00 9.37 3.83
N SER A 102 15.52 8.58 2.88
CA SER A 102 15.96 7.20 2.65
C SER A 102 16.93 7.10 1.47
N PRO A 103 17.78 6.06 1.44
CA PRO A 103 18.56 5.72 0.26
C PRO A 103 17.68 5.55 -0.99
N LYS A 104 18.29 5.67 -2.18
CA LYS A 104 17.57 5.47 -3.45
C LYS A 104 16.95 4.08 -3.51
N GLY A 105 15.64 4.04 -3.73
CA GLY A 105 14.86 2.79 -3.83
C GLY A 105 14.17 2.40 -2.54
N GLU A 106 14.56 2.98 -1.41
CA GLU A 106 13.96 2.75 -0.10
C GLU A 106 12.99 3.88 0.26
N SER A 107 12.19 3.65 1.30
CA SER A 107 11.30 4.63 1.91
C SER A 107 10.99 4.15 3.33
N SER A 108 10.88 5.07 4.27
CA SER A 108 10.44 4.73 5.61
C SER A 108 9.77 5.91 6.29
N VAL A 109 8.60 5.65 6.86
CA VAL A 109 7.91 6.57 7.77
C VAL A 109 7.90 6.02 9.19
N THR A 110 7.58 6.87 10.16
CA THR A 110 7.36 6.47 11.56
C THR A 110 5.87 6.41 11.87
N TRP A 111 5.49 5.73 12.97
CA TRP A 111 4.11 5.75 13.43
C TRP A 111 3.64 7.16 13.80
N SER A 112 4.50 7.97 14.42
CA SER A 112 4.16 9.37 14.74
C SER A 112 3.76 10.15 13.50
N GLU A 113 4.53 10.04 12.41
CA GLU A 113 4.20 10.72 11.15
C GLU A 113 2.86 10.26 10.59
N ILE A 114 2.57 8.94 10.64
CA ILE A 114 1.29 8.39 10.20
C ILE A 114 0.14 8.96 11.05
N PHE A 115 0.31 9.04 12.37
CA PHE A 115 -0.71 9.60 13.26
C PHE A 115 -0.93 11.09 13.00
N ASP A 116 0.14 11.87 12.84
CA ASP A 116 0.09 13.30 12.56
C ASP A 116 -0.54 13.63 11.20
N GLN A 117 -0.49 12.69 10.24
CA GLN A 117 -1.06 12.82 8.90
C GLN A 117 -2.29 11.90 8.70
N SER A 118 -2.93 11.44 9.76
CA SER A 118 -3.99 10.42 9.69
C SER A 118 -5.33 10.91 9.11
N GLU A 119 -5.56 12.22 9.05
CA GLU A 119 -6.82 12.77 8.56
C GLU A 119 -7.09 12.32 7.11
N GLY A 120 -8.29 11.78 6.87
CA GLY A 120 -8.72 11.32 5.56
C GLY A 120 -8.09 9.99 5.11
N LEU A 121 -7.40 9.27 5.99
CA LEU A 121 -6.82 7.95 5.70
C LEU A 121 -7.56 6.82 6.43
N ILE A 122 -7.68 5.68 5.77
CA ILE A 122 -7.95 4.38 6.42
C ILE A 122 -6.68 3.56 6.41
N ALA A 123 -6.30 3.05 7.58
CA ALA A 123 -5.23 2.07 7.73
C ALA A 123 -5.80 0.65 7.68
N LEU A 124 -5.30 -0.18 6.78
CA LEU A 124 -5.46 -1.63 6.83
C LEU A 124 -4.14 -2.25 7.27
N TRP A 125 -4.23 -3.24 8.15
CA TRP A 125 -3.07 -3.86 8.74
C TRP A 125 -3.12 -5.38 8.55
N GLY A 126 -2.05 -5.96 8.01
CA GLY A 126 -1.97 -7.38 7.71
C GLY A 126 -0.72 -7.74 6.90
N GLY A 127 -0.59 -9.04 6.60
CA GLY A 127 0.55 -9.60 5.87
C GLY A 127 1.75 -9.96 6.74
N ASP A 128 2.70 -10.68 6.15
CA ASP A 128 3.83 -11.28 6.88
C ASP A 128 4.80 -10.23 7.45
N ARG A 129 4.80 -9.01 6.90
CA ARG A 129 5.61 -7.88 7.38
C ARG A 129 4.87 -6.99 8.38
N SER A 130 3.60 -7.26 8.66
CA SER A 130 2.84 -6.54 9.68
C SER A 130 3.26 -6.96 11.09
N ALA A 131 3.29 -6.00 12.02
CA ALA A 131 3.57 -6.31 13.42
C ALA A 131 2.52 -7.23 14.07
N LEU A 132 1.31 -7.35 13.49
CA LEU A 132 0.28 -8.28 13.98
C LEU A 132 0.70 -9.75 13.81
N VAL A 133 1.44 -10.06 12.73
CA VAL A 133 1.89 -11.43 12.42
C VAL A 133 3.28 -11.70 13.03
N ARG A 134 4.13 -10.68 13.10
CA ARG A 134 5.54 -10.79 13.54
C ARG A 134 5.72 -11.02 15.04
N SER A 135 4.67 -10.89 15.85
CA SER A 135 4.72 -11.15 17.30
C SER A 135 4.94 -12.63 17.68
N GLY A 136 4.90 -13.57 16.72
CA GLY A 136 5.12 -15.00 16.95
C GLY A 136 6.41 -15.62 16.39
N SER A 137 7.26 -14.87 15.69
CA SER A 137 8.34 -15.46 14.87
C SER A 137 9.72 -15.54 15.54
N THR A 138 9.90 -14.96 16.72
CA THR A 138 11.23 -14.90 17.38
C THR A 138 11.69 -16.22 18.01
N GLU A 139 10.81 -17.20 18.22
CA GLU A 139 11.18 -18.52 18.78
C GLU A 139 11.73 -19.50 17.72
N THR A 140 11.26 -19.43 16.47
CA THR A 140 11.50 -20.52 15.49
C THR A 140 12.84 -20.40 14.73
N GLN A 141 13.46 -19.22 14.66
CA GLN A 141 14.73 -19.06 13.93
C GLN A 141 15.98 -19.56 14.70
N LYS A 142 15.90 -19.82 16.01
CA LYS A 142 17.03 -20.38 16.77
C LYS A 142 17.15 -21.91 16.71
N GLN A 143 16.09 -22.63 16.30
CA GLN A 143 16.12 -24.10 16.22
C GLN A 143 16.52 -24.65 14.84
N ALA A 144 16.54 -23.82 13.79
CA ALA A 144 16.96 -24.25 12.45
C ALA A 144 18.49 -24.15 12.21
N LEU A 145 19.26 -23.74 13.22
CA LEU A 145 20.73 -23.58 13.19
C LEU A 145 21.45 -24.42 14.26
N GLN A 146 20.79 -25.45 14.80
CA GLN A 146 21.41 -26.52 15.59
C GLN A 146 21.27 -27.85 14.87
#